data_AF-A0A9D7B9R4-F1
#
_entry.id   AF-A0A9D7B9R4-F1
#
_cell.length_a   1.000
_cell.length_b   1.000
_cell.length_c   1.000
_cell.angle_alpha   90.00
_cell.angle_beta   90.00
_cell.angle_gamma   90.00
#
_symmetry.space_group_name_H-M   'P 1'
#
loop_
_entity.id
_entity.type
_entity.pdbx_description
1 polymer ?
#
loop_
_entity_poly.entity_id
_entity_poly.type
_entity_poly.pdbx_seq_one_letter_code
_entity_poly.pdbx_strand_id
1 'polypeptide(L)'
;MTCFVAHYTLRHARKVGFVPLEGIGDKGVFTYPIPTIRSIAMVIPDAFALTHASPRVREAIFSLRTRPVQSRLENPAGCVLQVNYLLHADNQQQDLQVFGEILQCRHRYSA
;
A
#
# COMPACT_ATOMS: atom_id res chain seq x y z
N MET A 1 -1.35 -3.79 -9.40
CA MET A 1 -1.56 -4.82 -8.36
C MET A 1 -3.05 -4.86 -8.02
N THR A 2 -3.67 -6.03 -7.96
CA THR A 2 -5.10 -6.21 -7.67
C THR A 2 -5.32 -7.13 -6.47
N CYS A 3 -6.41 -6.95 -5.73
CA CYS A 3 -6.79 -7.83 -4.63
C CYS A 3 -8.31 -7.85 -4.41
N PHE A 4 -8.78 -8.81 -3.62
CA PHE A 4 -10.15 -8.83 -3.10
C PHE A 4 -10.14 -8.50 -1.62
N VAL A 5 -11.07 -7.65 -1.20
CA VAL A 5 -11.14 -7.13 0.16
C VAL A 5 -12.57 -7.31 0.68
N ALA A 6 -12.71 -7.88 1.88
CA ALA A 6 -14.01 -7.96 2.53
C ALA A 6 -14.49 -6.55 2.92
N HIS A 7 -15.78 -6.28 2.75
CA HIS A 7 -16.37 -4.95 2.98
C HIS A 7 -16.01 -4.33 4.34
N TYR A 8 -15.91 -5.11 5.42
CA TYR A 8 -15.52 -4.62 6.76
C TYR A 8 -14.02 -4.26 6.89
N THR A 9 -13.17 -4.75 5.98
CA THR A 9 -11.74 -4.41 5.92
C THR A 9 -11.40 -3.32 4.90
N LEU A 10 -12.39 -2.85 4.12
CA LEU A 10 -12.21 -1.90 3.01
C LEU A 10 -11.42 -0.64 3.38
N ARG A 11 -11.62 -0.12 4.61
CA ARG A 11 -10.90 1.06 5.11
C ARG A 11 -9.38 0.88 5.13
N HIS A 12 -8.89 -0.33 5.40
CA HIS A 12 -7.47 -0.62 5.49
C HIS A 12 -6.81 -0.63 4.11
N ALA A 13 -7.50 -1.20 3.10
CA ALA A 13 -7.04 -1.18 1.73
C ALA A 13 -7.01 0.24 1.14
N ARG A 14 -8.07 1.04 1.37
CA ARG A 14 -8.12 2.44 0.93
C ARG A 14 -6.98 3.28 1.52
N LYS A 15 -6.63 3.05 2.79
CA LYS A 15 -5.55 3.78 3.48
C LYS A 15 -4.18 3.65 2.76
N VAL A 16 -3.93 2.51 2.11
CA VAL A 16 -2.69 2.23 1.38
C VAL A 16 -2.79 2.47 -0.13
N GLY A 17 -3.89 3.07 -0.60
CA GLY A 17 -4.05 3.53 -1.98
C GLY A 17 -4.78 2.59 -2.92
N PHE A 18 -5.46 1.57 -2.41
CA PHE A 18 -6.37 0.77 -3.23
C PHE A 18 -7.65 1.55 -3.55
N VAL A 19 -8.10 1.44 -4.80
CA VAL A 19 -9.40 1.94 -5.28
C VAL A 19 -10.26 0.77 -5.78
N PRO A 20 -11.60 0.84 -5.66
CA PRO A 20 -12.48 -0.20 -6.22
C PRO A 20 -12.26 -0.38 -7.72
N LEU A 21 -12.31 -1.63 -8.19
CA LEU A 21 -12.21 -1.97 -9.60
C LEU A 21 -13.62 -2.12 -10.19
N GLU A 22 -14.20 -1.00 -10.65
CA GLU A 22 -15.62 -0.95 -11.05
C GLU A 22 -15.92 -1.62 -12.40
N GLY A 23 -14.91 -1.87 -13.23
CA GLY A 23 -15.06 -2.44 -14.57
C GLY A 23 -15.31 -3.96 -14.63
N ILE A 24 -15.52 -4.64 -13.49
CA ILE A 24 -15.66 -6.10 -13.44
C ILE A 24 -16.87 -6.49 -12.58
N GLY A 25 -17.70 -7.43 -13.06
CA GLY A 25 -18.85 -7.95 -12.31
C GLY A 25 -19.91 -6.86 -12.02
N ASP A 26 -20.48 -6.87 -10.81
CA ASP A 26 -21.37 -5.80 -10.32
C ASP A 26 -20.54 -4.69 -9.65
N LYS A 27 -19.91 -3.84 -10.46
CA LYS A 27 -19.07 -2.71 -10.00
C LYS A 27 -17.94 -3.15 -9.06
N GLY A 28 -17.35 -4.31 -9.32
CA GLY A 28 -16.28 -4.90 -8.52
C GLY A 28 -16.76 -5.59 -7.24
N VAL A 29 -18.08 -5.73 -7.02
CA VAL A 29 -18.63 -6.41 -5.84
C VAL A 29 -18.99 -7.86 -6.17
N PHE A 30 -18.60 -8.76 -5.28
CA PHE A 30 -18.80 -10.20 -5.39
C PHE A 30 -19.45 -10.72 -4.11
N THR A 31 -20.46 -11.56 -4.26
CA THR A 31 -21.11 -12.24 -3.15
C THR A 31 -20.19 -13.34 -2.62
N TYR A 32 -19.86 -13.28 -1.34
CA TYR A 32 -19.11 -14.36 -0.69
C TYR A 32 -20.08 -15.49 -0.32
N PRO A 33 -19.61 -16.76 -0.19
CA PRO A 33 -20.48 -17.87 0.23
C PRO A 33 -21.22 -17.63 1.56
N ILE A 34 -20.67 -16.78 2.42
CA ILE A 34 -21.33 -16.29 3.63
C ILE A 34 -22.19 -15.07 3.24
N PRO A 35 -23.53 -15.13 3.35
CA PRO A 35 -24.42 -14.10 2.78
C PRO A 35 -24.21 -12.67 3.32
N THR A 36 -23.71 -12.55 4.55
CA THR A 36 -23.43 -11.26 5.19
C THR A 36 -22.13 -10.62 4.72
N ILE A 37 -21.29 -11.36 3.98
CA ILE A 37 -19.97 -10.90 3.55
C ILE A 37 -20.00 -10.58 2.06
N ARG A 38 -19.67 -9.33 1.75
CA ARG A 38 -19.34 -8.90 0.39
C ARG A 38 -17.84 -8.80 0.22
N SER A 39 -17.35 -9.29 -0.91
CA SER A 39 -15.97 -9.15 -1.38
C SER A 39 -15.92 -8.06 -2.45
N ILE A 40 -14.92 -7.19 -2.39
CA ILE A 40 -14.76 -6.06 -3.30
C ILE A 40 -13.41 -6.19 -3.98
N ALA A 41 -13.41 -6.25 -5.31
CA ALA A 41 -12.20 -6.18 -6.12
C ALA A 41 -11.62 -4.76 -6.05
N MET A 42 -10.33 -4.67 -5.80
CA MET A 42 -9.62 -3.41 -5.70
C MET A 42 -8.29 -3.46 -6.44
N VAL A 43 -7.80 -2.28 -6.83
CA VAL A 43 -6.56 -2.10 -7.56
C VAL A 43 -5.74 -0.95 -6.98
N ILE A 44 -4.41 -1.07 -6.99
CA ILE A 44 -3.52 0.09 -6.91
C ILE A 44 -3.23 0.52 -8.35
N PRO A 45 -3.77 1.68 -8.81
CA PRO A 45 -3.64 2.10 -10.21
C PRO A 45 -2.21 2.55 -10.52
N ASP A 46 -1.55 3.18 -9.55
CA ASP A 46 -0.16 3.60 -9.65
C ASP A 46 0.61 3.15 -8.40
N ALA A 47 1.37 2.07 -8.55
CA ALA A 47 2.19 1.52 -7.48
C ALA A 47 3.49 2.30 -7.29
N PHE A 48 3.89 3.18 -8.21
CA PHE A 48 5.07 4.02 -8.12
C PHE A 48 4.76 5.28 -7.31
N ALA A 49 3.79 6.09 -7.74
CA ALA A 49 3.48 7.36 -7.08
C ALA A 49 2.54 7.22 -5.88
N LEU A 50 1.76 6.13 -5.80
CA LEU A 50 0.79 5.87 -4.72
C LEU A 50 -0.15 7.07 -4.49
N THR A 51 -0.64 7.68 -5.57
CA THR A 51 -1.44 8.92 -5.56
C THR A 51 -2.69 8.85 -4.69
N HIS A 52 -3.27 7.66 -4.55
CA HIS A 52 -4.47 7.42 -3.75
C HIS A 52 -4.20 7.02 -2.29
N ALA A 53 -2.94 6.80 -1.91
CA ALA A 53 -2.60 6.53 -0.52
C ALA A 53 -2.66 7.81 0.31
N SER A 54 -2.96 7.69 1.60
CA SER A 54 -2.89 8.86 2.48
C SER A 54 -1.44 9.40 2.55
N PRO A 55 -1.22 10.73 2.62
CA PRO A 55 0.12 11.32 2.53
C PRO A 55 1.13 10.69 3.51
N ARG A 56 0.72 10.53 4.78
CA ARG A 56 1.53 9.89 5.83
C ARG A 56 1.92 8.45 5.50
N VAL A 57 1.00 7.67 4.92
CA VAL A 57 1.26 6.27 4.53
C VAL A 57 2.15 6.21 3.30
N ARG A 58 1.90 7.08 2.31
CA ARG A 58 2.74 7.20 1.11
C ARG A 58 4.19 7.52 1.48
N GLU A 59 4.41 8.49 2.36
CA GLU A 59 5.74 8.83 2.85
C GLU A 59 6.41 7.67 3.60
N ALA A 60 5.65 6.95 4.44
CA ALA A 60 6.17 5.77 5.13
C ALA A 60 6.63 4.70 4.13
N ILE A 61 5.81 4.42 3.10
CA ILE A 61 6.13 3.46 2.04
C ILE A 61 7.35 3.93 1.23
N PHE A 62 7.42 5.20 0.80
CA PHE A 62 8.59 5.74 0.10
C PHE A 62 9.85 5.67 0.95
N SER A 63 9.73 5.92 2.24
CA SER A 63 10.87 5.84 3.14
C SER A 63 11.36 4.40 3.30
N LEU A 64 10.47 3.42 3.39
CA LEU A 64 10.82 1.99 3.40
C LEU A 64 11.40 1.52 2.07
N ARG A 65 10.90 2.02 0.93
CA ARG A 65 11.45 1.69 -0.39
C ARG A 65 12.85 2.25 -0.60
N THR A 66 13.11 3.48 -0.12
CA THR A 66 14.42 4.14 -0.26
C THR A 66 15.43 3.72 0.80
N ARG A 67 14.95 3.29 1.98
CA ARG A 67 15.76 2.76 3.09
C ARG A 67 15.06 1.52 3.67
N PRO A 68 15.27 0.34 3.06
CA PRO A 68 14.57 -0.90 3.44
C PRO A 68 14.98 -1.44 4.82
N VAL A 69 16.19 -1.11 5.27
CA VAL A 69 16.65 -1.37 6.64
C VAL A 69 16.57 -0.11 7.46
N GLN A 70 15.71 -0.11 8.48
CA GLN A 70 15.56 1.01 9.40
C GLN A 70 14.86 0.62 10.69
N SER A 71 15.17 1.33 11.78
CA SER A 71 14.51 1.22 13.08
C SER A 71 13.64 2.44 13.34
N ARG A 72 12.41 2.26 13.82
CA ARG A 72 11.46 3.34 14.10
C ARG A 72 10.67 3.09 15.38
N LEU A 73 10.28 4.16 16.06
CA LEU A 73 9.24 4.11 17.07
C LEU A 73 7.89 4.30 16.37
N GLU A 74 7.02 3.31 16.47
CA GLU A 74 5.64 3.40 16.00
C GLU A 74 4.70 3.44 17.20
N ASN A 75 3.53 4.06 17.03
CA ASN A 75 2.50 4.11 18.06
C ASN A 75 1.16 3.57 17.52
N PRO A 76 1.06 2.27 17.19
CA PRO A 76 -0.21 1.66 16.87
C PRO A 76 -1.11 1.61 18.09
N ALA A 77 -2.31 2.19 17.97
CA ALA A 77 -3.37 2.12 18.99
C ALA A 77 -2.95 2.56 20.41
N GLY A 78 -1.98 3.49 20.54
CA GLY A 78 -1.53 4.03 21.83
C GLY A 78 -0.36 3.28 22.47
N CYS A 79 0.10 2.17 21.88
CA CYS A 79 1.26 1.42 22.35
C CYS A 79 2.51 1.81 21.55
N VAL A 80 3.53 2.34 22.22
CA VAL A 80 4.82 2.66 21.58
C VAL A 80 5.63 1.38 21.40
N LEU A 81 5.98 1.08 20.15
CA LEU A 81 6.76 -0.10 19.77
C LEU A 81 8.00 0.33 18.99
N GLN A 82 9.15 -0.25 19.32
CA GLN A 82 10.31 -0.19 18.45
C GLN A 82 10.17 -1.25 17.35
N VAL A 83 10.04 -0.80 16.11
CA VAL A 83 9.90 -1.64 14.92
C VAL A 83 11.20 -1.60 14.13
N ASN A 84 11.79 -2.77 13.91
CA ASN A 84 12.98 -2.94 13.07
C ASN A 84 12.55 -3.53 11.72
N TYR A 85 12.67 -2.73 10.66
CA TYR A 85 12.41 -3.15 9.29
C TYR A 85 13.68 -3.74 8.69
N LEU A 86 13.56 -4.95 8.13
CA LEU A 86 14.60 -5.65 7.38
C LEU A 86 14.02 -6.08 6.03
N LEU A 87 13.79 -5.13 5.14
CA LEU A 87 13.12 -5.36 3.85
C LEU A 87 14.11 -5.65 2.71
N HIS A 88 15.07 -6.53 2.95
CA HIS A 88 15.94 -7.05 1.88
C HIS A 88 15.26 -8.26 1.23
N ALA A 89 15.17 -8.24 -0.10
CA ALA A 89 14.95 -9.46 -0.86
C ALA A 89 16.34 -10.09 -1.07
N ASP A 90 16.57 -11.28 -0.54
CA ASP A 90 17.84 -11.99 -0.76
C ASP A 90 18.10 -12.17 -2.26
N ASN A 91 19.29 -11.78 -2.71
CA ASN A 91 19.90 -12.16 -3.99
C ASN A 91 19.11 -11.91 -5.29
N GLN A 92 18.49 -10.74 -5.45
CA GLN A 92 18.04 -10.29 -6.77
C GLN A 92 18.80 -9.01 -7.13
N GLN A 93 19.42 -8.96 -8.31
CA GLN A 93 19.92 -7.71 -8.89
C GLN A 93 18.78 -6.69 -8.82
N GLN A 94 18.92 -5.73 -7.91
CA GLN A 94 17.91 -4.69 -7.77
C GLN A 94 18.00 -3.80 -9.00
N ASP A 95 16.91 -3.71 -9.75
CA ASP A 95 16.79 -2.74 -10.82
C ASP A 95 16.83 -1.33 -10.22
N LEU A 96 17.98 -0.68 -10.34
CA LEU A 96 18.24 0.65 -9.78
C LEU A 96 17.41 1.74 -10.48
N GLN A 97 16.88 1.50 -11.69
CA GLN A 97 16.07 2.47 -12.42
C GLN A 97 14.78 2.78 -11.66
N VAL A 98 14.14 1.74 -11.11
CA VAL A 98 12.91 1.86 -10.30
C VAL A 98 13.12 2.77 -9.08
N PHE A 99 14.30 2.75 -8.47
CA PHE A 99 14.61 3.62 -7.33
C PHE A 99 14.72 5.10 -7.72
N GLY A 100 15.24 5.40 -8.92
CA GLY A 100 15.31 6.76 -9.45
C GLY A 100 13.91 7.38 -9.61
N GLU A 101 12.98 6.64 -10.19
CA GLU A 101 11.58 7.10 -10.35
C GLU A 101 10.88 7.29 -9.00
N ILE A 102 11.07 6.36 -8.07
CA ILE A 102 10.51 6.47 -6.70
C ILE A 102 11.06 7.73 -6.00
N LEU A 103 12.34 8.04 -6.15
CA LEU A 103 12.93 9.26 -5.59
C LEU A 103 12.34 10.53 -6.20
N GLN A 104 12.16 10.56 -7.52
CA GLN A 104 11.51 11.69 -8.20
C GLN A 104 10.06 11.88 -7.73
N CYS A 105 9.28 10.79 -7.64
CA CYS A 105 7.94 10.83 -7.08
C CYS A 105 7.94 11.37 -5.66
N ARG A 106 8.85 10.89 -4.80
CA ARG A 106 8.97 11.38 -3.42
C ARG A 106 9.22 12.89 -3.38
N HIS A 107 10.18 13.39 -4.16
CA HIS A 107 10.49 14.83 -4.21
C HIS A 107 9.28 15.67 -4.64
N ARG A 108 8.51 15.20 -5.63
CA ARG A 108 7.30 15.89 -6.11
C ARG A 108 6.22 16.02 -5.03
N TYR A 109 6.14 15.08 -4.09
CA TYR A 109 5.09 15.04 -3.06
C TYR A 109 5.55 15.49 -1.67
N SER A 110 6.83 15.86 -1.52
CA SER A 110 7.39 16.39 -0.27
C SER A 110 7.47 17.92 -0.22
N ALA A 111 6.97 18.61 -1.24
CA ALA A 111 6.77 20.06 -1.29
C ALA A 111 5.32 20.40 -0.89
#